data_AF-A0A7V5R0J3-F1
#
_entry.id   AF-A0A7V5R0J3-F1
#
_cell.length_a   1.000
_cell.length_b   1.000
_cell.length_c   1.000
_cell.angle_alpha   90.00
_cell.angle_beta   90.00
_cell.angle_gamma   90.00
#
_symmetry.space_group_name_H-M   'P 1'
#
loop_
_entity.id
_entity.type
_entity.pdbx_description
1 polymer ?
#
loop_
_entity_poly.entity_id
_entity_poly.type
_entity_poly.pdbx_seq_one_letter_code
_entity_poly.pdbx_strand_id
1 'polypeptide(L)'
;PDTQHVGKEICFNSNEDTLTIVDVSNKATPIQISRTGYANSQYTHQGWLAEDQRYYLMNDELDEQRLGHKTKTYIWDLIDLDSPQIIGFYNGPKESIDHNLYIKGNYVYLTNYTSGLSIVDITDIGNANLTEVANFDGYPSNDGASFNGAWSNYPYFDSGVVIMSDFDGGLFILDPHICPATAATQGLMAQANGDNSIALDWTNDLSVGESYTVYRSEGGCSVNNFEKIAEGISTANYTDNTVSGQVNVGYKISKITNQGACESDRSICVETSTTGNCTAAPQFAGVTTVGSSNTATCGIDIQWNAASANCGGSLSYDVYKSIDPAFIPAAANKVATAVSGNQWHDVSVLNAQEYYYLVRATDESNQSQDNNNVKLSAAPQGVLKNGTWSAGAEIGDSGFNQANRHVGWEINTIRANSGNRSYWSQNQSNSCNDLLTESITLNANQASQLSFWTAYDIEDRWDGGVVEITTDEQQWDPATLSPNYPGTFRSSTDACGYAENTPSFTGTNLTWSKHTMDLSSYQGQNIKIRWNYSTDGNTNGEGWYLDDVSVTNTLIPAQCASSIDEIFISGFE
;
A
#
# COMPACT_ATOMS: atom_id res chain seq x y z
N PRO A 1 -23.27 -2.14 -0.32
CA PRO A 1 -22.82 -3.05 0.77
C PRO A 1 -23.24 -2.55 2.16
N ASP A 2 -22.83 -1.34 2.54
CA ASP A 2 -23.25 -0.72 3.78
C ASP A 2 -24.73 -0.31 3.72
N THR A 3 -25.53 -0.91 4.61
CA THR A 3 -26.98 -0.68 4.66
C THR A 3 -27.37 0.72 5.16
N GLN A 4 -26.48 1.43 5.85
CA GLN A 4 -26.74 2.78 6.36
C GLN A 4 -26.69 3.86 5.26
N HIS A 5 -26.00 3.56 4.15
CA HIS A 5 -25.73 4.53 3.08
C HIS A 5 -26.43 4.20 1.76
N VAL A 6 -27.41 3.30 1.76
CA VAL A 6 -28.18 2.94 0.57
C VAL A 6 -28.91 4.15 -0.01
N GLY A 7 -28.74 4.36 -1.33
CA GLY A 7 -29.40 5.44 -2.08
C GLY A 7 -28.74 6.82 -1.96
N LYS A 8 -27.59 6.92 -1.27
CA LYS A 8 -26.80 8.14 -1.17
C LYS A 8 -25.80 8.27 -2.32
N GLU A 9 -25.39 9.50 -2.63
CA GLU A 9 -24.26 9.76 -3.53
C GLU A 9 -22.98 9.81 -2.67
N ILE A 10 -22.10 8.80 -2.82
CA ILE A 10 -20.86 8.67 -2.04
C ILE A 10 -19.65 8.95 -2.95
N CYS A 11 -18.75 9.79 -2.47
CA CYS A 11 -17.49 10.12 -3.13
C CYS A 11 -16.33 9.44 -2.39
N PHE A 12 -15.56 8.64 -3.12
CA PHE A 12 -14.34 7.98 -2.64
C PHE A 12 -13.14 8.77 -3.15
N ASN A 13 -12.30 9.22 -2.23
CA ASN A 13 -11.16 10.07 -2.52
C ASN A 13 -9.89 9.35 -2.09
N SER A 14 -9.07 8.99 -3.08
CA SER A 14 -7.67 8.67 -2.86
C SER A 14 -6.94 9.98 -2.57
N ASN A 15 -6.68 10.26 -1.30
CA ASN A 15 -6.33 11.60 -0.82
C ASN A 15 -4.88 11.66 -0.35
N GLU A 16 -3.94 11.23 -1.20
CA GLU A 16 -2.47 11.27 -1.00
C GLU A 16 -1.93 10.39 0.15
N ASP A 17 -2.59 10.35 1.31
CA ASP A 17 -2.19 9.59 2.50
C ASP A 17 -3.30 8.69 3.06
N THR A 18 -4.52 8.81 2.53
CA THR A 18 -5.73 8.23 3.11
C THR A 18 -6.75 7.86 2.04
N LEU A 19 -7.57 6.85 2.34
CA LEU A 19 -8.88 6.70 1.73
C LEU A 19 -9.88 7.57 2.50
N THR A 20 -10.40 8.62 1.84
CA THR A 20 -11.39 9.53 2.43
C THR A 20 -12.75 9.36 1.76
N ILE A 21 -13.77 9.04 2.55
CA ILE A 21 -15.12 8.75 2.08
C ILE A 21 -16.05 9.89 2.49
N VAL A 22 -16.78 10.46 1.54
CA VAL A 22 -17.64 11.63 1.74
C VAL A 22 -19.03 11.38 1.19
N ASP A 23 -20.07 11.63 1.98
CA ASP A 23 -21.44 11.73 1.52
C ASP A 23 -21.63 13.08 0.81
N VAL A 24 -21.83 13.03 -0.50
CA VAL A 24 -22.04 14.19 -1.37
C VAL A 24 -23.49 14.31 -1.84
N SER A 25 -24.43 13.59 -1.21
CA SER A 25 -25.86 13.62 -1.54
C SER A 25 -26.41 15.06 -1.50
N ASN A 26 -25.90 15.89 -0.59
CA ASN A 26 -26.07 17.33 -0.62
C ASN A 26 -24.77 18.02 -1.05
N LYS A 27 -24.69 18.37 -2.33
CA LYS A 27 -23.53 19.03 -2.97
C LYS A 27 -23.15 20.38 -2.34
N ALA A 28 -24.06 21.03 -1.59
CA ALA A 28 -23.77 22.28 -0.88
C ALA A 28 -23.12 22.05 0.49
N THR A 29 -23.30 20.85 1.08
CA THR A 29 -22.78 20.50 2.40
C THR A 29 -22.31 19.04 2.42
N PRO A 30 -21.15 18.73 1.80
CA PRO A 30 -20.57 17.39 1.88
C PRO A 30 -20.28 17.00 3.33
N ILE A 31 -20.51 15.74 3.69
CA ILE A 31 -20.27 15.21 5.03
C ILE A 31 -19.22 14.10 4.92
N GLN A 32 -18.05 14.30 5.52
CA GLN A 32 -17.06 13.23 5.62
C GLN A 32 -17.61 12.10 6.51
N ILE A 33 -17.62 10.88 5.98
CA ILE A 33 -17.99 9.66 6.70
C ILE A 33 -16.76 9.14 7.43
N SER A 34 -15.66 8.94 6.70
CA SER A 34 -14.41 8.42 7.24
C SER A 34 -13.19 8.99 6.51
N ARG A 35 -12.05 8.94 7.21
CA ARG A 35 -10.72 9.25 6.69
C ARG A 35 -9.76 8.23 7.29
N THR A 36 -9.36 7.25 6.50
CA THR A 36 -8.60 6.10 6.99
C THR A 36 -7.23 6.05 6.34
N GLY A 37 -6.19 6.14 7.16
CA GLY A 37 -4.80 5.97 6.73
C GLY A 37 -4.35 4.52 6.79
N TYR A 38 -3.20 4.25 6.19
CA TYR A 38 -2.58 2.93 6.19
C TYR A 38 -1.06 3.05 6.29
N ALA A 39 -0.42 1.98 6.76
CA ALA A 39 1.02 1.97 6.96
C ALA A 39 1.77 2.14 5.63
N ASN A 40 2.83 2.95 5.67
CA ASN A 40 3.71 3.24 4.54
C ASN A 40 3.01 3.89 3.33
N SER A 41 1.88 4.58 3.50
CA SER A 41 1.26 5.37 2.43
C SER A 41 2.26 6.36 1.84
N GLN A 42 2.36 6.44 0.52
CA GLN A 42 3.29 7.35 -0.17
C GLN A 42 2.57 8.44 -0.96
N TYR A 43 1.69 8.02 -1.86
CA TYR A 43 0.79 8.83 -2.65
C TYR A 43 -0.43 7.98 -3.03
N THR A 44 -1.38 7.92 -2.10
CA THR A 44 -2.71 7.35 -2.32
C THR A 44 -3.36 8.04 -3.51
N HIS A 45 -3.31 7.40 -4.68
CA HIS A 45 -3.49 8.12 -5.94
C HIS A 45 -4.85 7.86 -6.57
N GLN A 46 -5.15 6.60 -6.91
CA GLN A 46 -6.36 6.27 -7.65
C GLN A 46 -6.89 4.91 -7.23
N GLY A 47 -8.20 4.76 -7.32
CA GLY A 47 -8.86 3.49 -7.09
C GLY A 47 -10.25 3.43 -7.69
N TRP A 48 -10.80 2.22 -7.72
CA TRP A 48 -12.09 1.92 -8.34
C TRP A 48 -12.88 0.89 -7.53
N LEU A 49 -14.20 1.04 -7.51
CA LEU A 49 -15.10 0.09 -6.85
C LEU A 49 -15.28 -1.16 -7.70
N ALA A 50 -15.30 -2.32 -7.03
CA ALA A 50 -15.84 -3.54 -7.62
C ALA A 50 -17.33 -3.37 -7.97
N GLU A 51 -17.85 -4.20 -8.88
CA GLU A 51 -19.23 -4.09 -9.38
C GLU A 51 -20.30 -4.23 -8.26
N ASP A 52 -19.97 -4.95 -7.18
CA ASP A 52 -20.84 -5.08 -5.99
C ASP A 52 -20.74 -3.91 -5.00
N GLN A 53 -19.88 -2.93 -5.31
CA GLN A 53 -19.54 -1.74 -4.54
C GLN A 53 -18.96 -2.03 -3.14
N ARG A 54 -18.62 -3.29 -2.83
CA ARG A 54 -18.11 -3.67 -1.50
C ARG A 54 -16.61 -3.47 -1.41
N TYR A 55 -15.88 -3.79 -2.46
CA TYR A 55 -14.44 -3.64 -2.44
C TYR A 55 -14.01 -2.43 -3.22
N TYR A 56 -12.98 -1.75 -2.71
CA TYR A 56 -12.31 -0.67 -3.41
C TYR A 56 -10.85 -1.04 -3.58
N LEU A 57 -10.42 -1.17 -4.84
CA LEU A 57 -9.04 -1.41 -5.18
C LEU A 57 -8.37 -0.07 -5.36
N MET A 58 -7.18 0.08 -4.79
CA MET A 58 -6.50 1.35 -4.73
C MET A 58 -5.01 1.17 -4.89
N ASN A 59 -4.43 1.99 -5.75
CA ASN A 59 -2.99 2.06 -5.99
C ASN A 59 -2.36 3.20 -5.19
N ASP A 60 -1.10 3.00 -4.83
CA ASP A 60 -0.27 3.97 -4.12
C ASP A 60 0.93 4.30 -5.01
N GLU A 61 0.73 5.22 -5.94
CA GLU A 61 1.55 5.36 -7.17
C GLU A 61 3.04 5.59 -6.91
N LEU A 62 3.45 5.95 -5.70
CA LEU A 62 4.87 6.18 -5.46
C LEU A 62 5.51 5.00 -4.72
N ASP A 63 4.75 4.14 -4.07
CA ASP A 63 5.27 3.17 -3.12
C ASP A 63 6.30 2.18 -3.70
N GLU A 64 6.27 1.84 -4.99
CA GLU A 64 7.33 1.03 -5.61
C GLU A 64 8.64 1.80 -5.76
N GLN A 65 8.55 3.04 -6.28
CA GLN A 65 9.71 3.93 -6.40
C GLN A 65 10.28 4.27 -5.03
N ARG A 66 9.40 4.38 -4.04
CA ARG A 66 9.75 4.80 -2.71
C ARG A 66 10.31 3.62 -1.92
N LEU A 67 9.48 2.63 -1.63
CA LEU A 67 9.77 1.58 -0.68
C LEU A 67 10.57 0.42 -1.29
N GLY A 68 10.76 0.41 -2.61
CA GLY A 68 11.62 -0.57 -3.29
C GLY A 68 11.01 -1.96 -3.34
N HIS A 69 9.71 -2.04 -3.62
CA HIS A 69 9.00 -3.29 -3.88
C HIS A 69 8.33 -3.25 -5.26
N LYS A 70 7.73 -4.38 -5.65
CA LYS A 70 6.97 -4.54 -6.90
C LYS A 70 5.59 -3.89 -6.82
N THR A 71 4.92 -3.77 -7.96
CA THR A 71 3.57 -3.19 -8.07
C THR A 71 2.62 -3.67 -6.98
N LYS A 72 1.87 -2.78 -6.30
CA LYS A 72 1.01 -3.17 -5.18
C LYS A 72 -0.36 -2.46 -5.15
N THR A 73 -1.38 -3.20 -5.54
CA THR A 73 -2.78 -2.74 -5.40
C THR A 73 -3.38 -3.15 -4.05
N TYR A 74 -3.79 -2.18 -3.23
CA TYR A 74 -4.49 -2.39 -1.96
C TYR A 74 -5.96 -2.78 -2.16
N ILE A 75 -6.48 -3.64 -1.27
CA ILE A 75 -7.87 -4.11 -1.28
C ILE A 75 -8.57 -3.65 0.00
N TRP A 76 -9.48 -2.69 -0.14
CA TRP A 76 -10.31 -2.17 0.94
C TRP A 76 -11.67 -2.87 0.96
N ASP A 77 -12.09 -3.37 2.12
CA ASP A 77 -13.47 -3.81 2.39
C ASP A 77 -14.28 -2.64 2.95
N LEU A 78 -15.36 -2.32 2.26
CA LEU A 78 -16.30 -1.23 2.52
C LEU A 78 -17.67 -1.77 2.98
N ILE A 79 -17.69 -2.92 3.65
CA ILE A 79 -18.88 -3.43 4.32
C ILE A 79 -19.45 -2.42 5.34
N ASP A 80 -18.58 -1.61 5.93
CA ASP A 80 -18.87 -0.49 6.83
C ASP A 80 -18.06 0.75 6.37
N LEU A 81 -18.76 1.79 5.91
CA LEU A 81 -18.12 3.02 5.40
C LEU A 81 -17.57 3.91 6.52
N ASP A 82 -18.03 3.75 7.76
CA ASP A 82 -17.52 4.49 8.92
C ASP A 82 -16.13 3.96 9.34
N SER A 83 -15.81 2.70 9.02
CA SER A 83 -14.54 2.06 9.36
C SER A 83 -13.98 1.15 8.24
N PRO A 84 -13.60 1.71 7.06
CA PRO A 84 -12.99 0.94 5.98
C PRO A 84 -11.76 0.15 6.45
N GLN A 85 -11.63 -1.10 6.01
CA GLN A 85 -10.51 -1.97 6.40
C GLN A 85 -9.73 -2.45 5.19
N ILE A 86 -8.39 -2.45 5.26
CA ILE A 86 -7.58 -3.18 4.29
C ILE A 86 -7.64 -4.66 4.65
N ILE A 87 -8.07 -5.49 3.71
CA ILE A 87 -8.15 -6.96 3.87
C ILE A 87 -7.02 -7.68 3.11
N GLY A 88 -6.15 -6.94 2.43
CA GLY A 88 -4.98 -7.46 1.74
C GLY A 88 -4.56 -6.56 0.58
N PHE A 89 -3.70 -7.10 -0.28
CA PHE A 89 -3.20 -6.43 -1.47
C PHE A 89 -2.83 -7.47 -2.54
N TYR A 90 -2.81 -7.02 -3.78
CA TYR A 90 -2.24 -7.75 -4.90
C TYR A 90 -0.84 -7.21 -5.19
N ASN A 91 0.18 -8.03 -4.96
CA ASN A 91 1.54 -7.75 -5.42
C ASN A 91 1.69 -8.28 -6.85
N GLY A 92 1.86 -7.38 -7.81
CA GLY A 92 2.18 -7.75 -9.18
C GLY A 92 3.62 -8.22 -9.34
N PRO A 93 3.96 -8.84 -10.47
CA PRO A 93 5.28 -9.44 -10.66
C PRO A 93 6.37 -8.43 -11.05
N LYS A 94 6.00 -7.17 -11.30
CA LYS A 94 6.81 -6.13 -11.97
C LYS A 94 7.32 -5.08 -10.99
N GLU A 95 8.52 -4.55 -11.25
CA GLU A 95 9.13 -3.47 -10.46
C GLU A 95 8.61 -2.07 -10.84
N SER A 96 7.68 -1.98 -11.82
CA SER A 96 7.12 -0.72 -12.31
C SER A 96 6.37 0.01 -11.20
N ILE A 97 6.16 1.30 -11.39
CA ILE A 97 5.16 2.05 -10.63
C ILE A 97 3.76 1.54 -11.01
N ASP A 98 2.93 1.24 -10.02
CA ASP A 98 1.49 1.06 -10.23
C ASP A 98 0.77 2.40 -10.34
N HIS A 99 -0.31 2.48 -11.12
CA HIS A 99 -0.89 3.80 -11.41
C HIS A 99 -2.42 3.74 -11.53
N ASN A 100 -2.96 3.86 -12.74
CA ASN A 100 -4.41 3.88 -12.93
C ASN A 100 -4.98 2.46 -13.04
N LEU A 101 -6.07 2.21 -12.32
CA LEU A 101 -6.84 0.99 -12.38
C LEU A 101 -8.32 1.24 -12.67
N TYR A 102 -8.92 0.30 -13.41
CA TYR A 102 -10.35 0.29 -13.69
C TYR A 102 -10.89 -1.12 -13.57
N ILE A 103 -12.11 -1.26 -13.04
CA ILE A 103 -12.78 -2.55 -12.93
C ILE A 103 -13.89 -2.65 -13.96
N LYS A 104 -14.01 -3.82 -14.59
CA LYS A 104 -15.14 -4.20 -15.44
C LYS A 104 -15.42 -5.69 -15.23
N GLY A 105 -16.58 -6.00 -14.66
CA GLY A 105 -16.93 -7.38 -14.30
C GLY A 105 -15.92 -7.96 -13.29
N ASN A 106 -15.37 -9.13 -13.59
CA ASN A 106 -14.42 -9.84 -12.71
C ASN A 106 -12.95 -9.49 -12.95
N TYR A 107 -12.66 -8.42 -13.69
CA TYR A 107 -11.29 -8.03 -14.01
C TYR A 107 -10.99 -6.60 -13.55
N VAL A 108 -9.82 -6.45 -12.95
CA VAL A 108 -9.17 -5.15 -12.79
C VAL A 108 -8.09 -4.99 -13.85
N TYR A 109 -8.10 -3.83 -14.51
CA TYR A 109 -7.19 -3.44 -15.57
C TYR A 109 -6.21 -2.42 -14.98
N LEU A 110 -5.02 -2.90 -14.62
CA LEU A 110 -3.96 -2.15 -13.95
C LEU A 110 -3.00 -1.60 -15.00
N THR A 111 -2.95 -0.27 -15.13
CA THR A 111 -1.90 0.38 -15.89
C THR A 111 -0.74 0.67 -14.96
N ASN A 112 0.42 0.11 -15.30
CA ASN A 112 1.65 0.18 -14.54
C ASN A 112 2.74 0.72 -15.47
N TYR A 113 3.02 2.02 -15.42
CA TYR A 113 3.97 2.76 -16.24
C TYR A 113 4.86 1.92 -17.17
N THR A 114 6.04 1.52 -16.71
CA THR A 114 7.06 0.88 -17.57
C THR A 114 6.78 -0.58 -17.89
N SER A 115 5.76 -1.17 -17.28
CA SER A 115 5.35 -2.55 -17.54
C SER A 115 4.04 -2.68 -18.33
N GLY A 116 3.41 -1.55 -18.66
CA GLY A 116 2.22 -1.48 -19.51
C GLY A 116 0.92 -1.83 -18.78
N LEU A 117 0.14 -2.75 -19.36
CA LEU A 117 -1.17 -3.17 -18.84
C LEU A 117 -1.08 -4.57 -18.24
N SER A 118 -1.50 -4.72 -16.99
CA SER A 118 -1.81 -6.01 -16.37
C SER A 118 -3.32 -6.15 -16.22
N ILE A 119 -3.87 -7.32 -16.54
CA ILE A 119 -5.27 -7.67 -16.34
C ILE A 119 -5.32 -8.77 -15.29
N VAL A 120 -5.99 -8.50 -14.18
CA VAL A 120 -6.00 -9.34 -12.99
C VAL A 120 -7.44 -9.77 -12.69
N ASP A 121 -7.62 -11.06 -12.49
CA ASP A 121 -8.87 -11.68 -12.05
C ASP A 121 -9.12 -11.37 -10.57
N ILE A 122 -10.28 -10.77 -10.28
CA ILE A 122 -10.72 -10.35 -8.94
C ILE A 122 -11.92 -11.17 -8.44
N THR A 123 -12.23 -12.30 -9.06
CA THR A 123 -13.37 -13.17 -8.70
C THR A 123 -13.30 -13.63 -7.24
N ASP A 124 -12.08 -13.76 -6.68
CA ASP A 124 -11.79 -14.19 -5.31
C ASP A 124 -11.30 -13.05 -4.38
N ILE A 125 -11.71 -11.81 -4.68
CA ILE A 125 -11.27 -10.61 -3.95
C ILE A 125 -11.55 -10.62 -2.45
N GLY A 126 -12.64 -11.25 -2.00
CA GLY A 126 -12.97 -11.31 -0.57
C GLY A 126 -12.01 -12.16 0.27
N ASN A 127 -11.17 -12.97 -0.38
CA ASN A 127 -10.07 -13.69 0.24
C ASN A 127 -8.71 -13.02 -0.03
N ALA A 128 -8.70 -11.79 -0.59
CA ALA A 128 -7.52 -11.08 -1.07
C ALA A 128 -6.62 -11.93 -2.00
N ASN A 129 -7.25 -12.76 -2.83
CA ASN A 129 -6.57 -13.67 -3.73
C ASN A 129 -6.84 -13.27 -5.19
N LEU A 130 -5.89 -12.55 -5.77
CA LEU A 130 -5.99 -11.98 -7.12
C LEU A 130 -4.92 -12.61 -8.01
N THR A 131 -5.26 -12.87 -9.28
CA THR A 131 -4.36 -13.57 -10.21
C THR A 131 -4.24 -12.81 -11.53
N GLU A 132 -3.02 -12.50 -11.99
CA GLU A 132 -2.81 -11.96 -13.34
C GLU A 132 -3.18 -13.00 -14.39
N VAL A 133 -4.07 -12.62 -15.31
CA VAL A 133 -4.55 -13.50 -16.39
C VAL A 133 -4.08 -13.06 -17.78
N ALA A 134 -3.67 -11.80 -17.93
CA ALA A 134 -3.05 -11.28 -19.14
C ALA A 134 -2.20 -10.06 -18.83
N ASN A 135 -1.19 -9.80 -19.67
CA ASN A 135 -0.44 -8.55 -19.65
C ASN A 135 -0.05 -8.12 -21.07
N PHE A 136 0.28 -6.83 -21.21
CA PHE A 136 0.83 -6.25 -22.42
C PHE A 136 1.86 -5.17 -22.05
N ASP A 137 3.10 -5.40 -22.44
CA ASP A 137 4.21 -4.49 -22.19
C ASP A 137 4.29 -3.40 -23.29
N GLY A 138 3.87 -2.19 -22.94
CA GLY A 138 3.95 -1.01 -23.80
C GLY A 138 5.34 -0.36 -23.83
N TYR A 139 6.22 -0.72 -22.89
CA TYR A 139 7.54 -0.10 -22.71
C TYR A 139 8.66 -1.16 -22.53
N PRO A 140 8.99 -1.95 -23.58
CA PRO A 140 9.83 -3.15 -23.45
C PRO A 140 11.31 -2.91 -23.10
N SER A 141 11.71 -1.66 -22.89
CA SER A 141 13.10 -1.33 -22.61
C SER A 141 13.53 -1.71 -21.19
N ASN A 142 12.62 -1.61 -20.22
CA ASN A 142 12.80 -2.03 -18.83
C ASN A 142 11.47 -1.92 -18.06
N ASP A 143 11.35 -2.63 -16.94
CA ASP A 143 10.20 -2.57 -16.01
C ASP A 143 10.49 -1.71 -14.76
N GLY A 144 11.40 -0.73 -14.83
CA GLY A 144 11.84 0.03 -13.64
C GLY A 144 10.79 1.00 -13.11
N ALA A 145 10.83 1.31 -11.81
CA ALA A 145 9.93 2.28 -11.16
C ALA A 145 10.14 3.75 -11.62
N SER A 146 9.71 4.06 -12.83
CA SER A 146 9.73 5.39 -13.45
C SER A 146 8.41 5.70 -14.17
N PHE A 147 8.15 6.98 -14.42
CA PHE A 147 6.89 7.46 -15.03
C PHE A 147 6.83 7.32 -16.56
N ASN A 148 7.67 6.46 -17.13
CA ASN A 148 7.69 6.19 -18.57
C ASN A 148 6.66 5.12 -18.92
N GLY A 149 6.16 5.14 -20.14
CA GLY A 149 5.22 4.13 -20.60
C GLY A 149 3.76 4.49 -20.29
N ALA A 150 3.01 3.51 -19.83
CA ALA A 150 1.55 3.54 -19.81
C ALA A 150 0.98 4.48 -18.73
N TRP A 151 0.12 5.41 -19.15
CA TRP A 151 -0.53 6.37 -18.27
C TRP A 151 -1.89 5.88 -17.78
N SER A 152 -2.72 5.34 -18.68
CA SER A 152 -4.07 4.89 -18.35
C SER A 152 -4.57 3.87 -19.36
N ASN A 153 -5.65 3.18 -18.99
CA ASN A 153 -6.41 2.33 -19.90
C ASN A 153 -7.90 2.72 -19.91
N TYR A 154 -8.65 2.15 -20.87
CA TYR A 154 -10.10 2.24 -20.96
C TYR A 154 -10.67 0.90 -21.41
N PRO A 155 -11.26 0.09 -20.50
CA PRO A 155 -11.73 -1.25 -20.79
C PRO A 155 -13.23 -1.32 -21.17
N TYR A 156 -13.94 -0.18 -21.20
CA TYR A 156 -15.42 -0.15 -21.24
C TYR A 156 -16.04 -0.21 -22.64
N PHE A 157 -15.28 -0.55 -23.69
CA PHE A 157 -15.91 -0.79 -25.00
C PHE A 157 -16.70 -2.11 -25.00
N ASP A 158 -17.87 -2.09 -25.64
CA ASP A 158 -18.72 -3.27 -25.83
C ASP A 158 -18.03 -4.37 -26.65
N SER A 159 -17.06 -4.00 -27.48
CA SER A 159 -16.26 -4.95 -28.27
C SER A 159 -15.29 -5.78 -27.42
N GLY A 160 -15.05 -5.43 -26.17
CA GLY A 160 -14.01 -6.04 -25.32
C GLY A 160 -12.60 -5.49 -25.56
N VAL A 161 -12.43 -4.65 -26.59
CA VAL A 161 -11.16 -3.95 -26.86
C VAL A 161 -10.82 -3.02 -25.71
N VAL A 162 -9.55 -3.02 -25.31
CA VAL A 162 -8.99 -2.11 -24.32
C VAL A 162 -8.09 -1.11 -25.02
N ILE A 163 -8.29 0.17 -24.73
CA ILE A 163 -7.35 1.21 -25.16
C ILE A 163 -6.36 1.44 -24.01
N MET A 164 -5.07 1.54 -24.32
CA MET A 164 -4.05 1.98 -23.38
C MET A 164 -3.33 3.20 -23.98
N SER A 165 -3.27 4.27 -23.21
CA SER A 165 -2.49 5.47 -23.54
C SER A 165 -1.14 5.41 -22.85
N ASP A 166 -0.09 5.70 -23.60
CA ASP A 166 1.30 5.62 -23.17
C ASP A 166 2.05 6.90 -23.59
N PHE A 167 2.91 7.42 -22.71
CA PHE A 167 3.70 8.63 -22.97
C PHE A 167 4.73 8.46 -24.08
N ASP A 168 5.37 7.30 -24.14
CA ASP A 168 6.53 7.03 -24.98
C ASP A 168 6.14 6.21 -26.23
N GLY A 169 5.27 5.21 -26.04
CA GLY A 169 4.80 4.27 -27.05
C GLY A 169 3.55 4.73 -27.82
N GLY A 170 2.81 5.72 -27.30
CA GLY A 170 1.61 6.27 -27.94
C GLY A 170 0.31 5.55 -27.59
N LEU A 171 -0.54 5.30 -28.59
CA LEU A 171 -1.86 4.69 -28.39
C LEU A 171 -1.84 3.20 -28.77
N PHE A 172 -2.17 2.34 -27.82
CA PHE A 172 -2.34 0.91 -28.05
C PHE A 172 -3.83 0.53 -28.04
N ILE A 173 -4.22 -0.30 -29.01
CA ILE A 173 -5.56 -0.87 -29.13
C ILE A 173 -5.41 -2.38 -28.98
N LEU A 174 -5.84 -2.89 -27.83
CA LEU A 174 -5.58 -4.24 -27.38
C LEU A 174 -6.86 -5.07 -27.46
N ASP A 175 -6.75 -6.28 -27.99
CA ASP A 175 -7.80 -7.31 -27.96
C ASP A 175 -7.37 -8.38 -26.95
N PRO A 176 -7.67 -8.21 -25.65
CA PRO A 176 -7.16 -9.11 -24.62
C PRO A 176 -7.78 -10.49 -24.76
N HIS A 177 -6.93 -11.52 -24.82
CA HIS A 177 -7.33 -12.93 -24.87
C HIS A 177 -7.65 -13.46 -23.46
N ILE A 178 -8.56 -12.76 -22.77
CA ILE A 178 -9.10 -13.14 -21.46
C ILE A 178 -10.44 -13.84 -21.60
N CYS A 179 -10.96 -14.37 -20.50
CA CYS A 179 -12.29 -14.94 -20.52
C CYS A 179 -13.33 -13.85 -20.78
N PRO A 180 -14.29 -14.09 -21.69
CA PRO A 180 -15.34 -13.12 -21.94
C PRO A 180 -16.19 -12.96 -20.68
N ALA A 181 -16.59 -11.72 -20.40
CA ALA A 181 -17.57 -11.45 -19.36
C ALA A 181 -18.85 -12.25 -19.68
N THR A 182 -19.28 -13.08 -18.75
CA THR A 182 -20.48 -13.90 -18.89
C THR A 182 -21.39 -13.68 -17.70
N ALA A 183 -22.68 -13.46 -17.99
CA ALA A 183 -23.66 -13.15 -16.98
C ALA A 183 -23.76 -14.24 -15.91
N ALA A 184 -23.97 -13.80 -14.67
CA ALA A 184 -24.10 -14.70 -13.54
C ALA A 184 -25.31 -15.63 -13.67
N THR A 185 -25.14 -16.88 -13.23
CA THR A 185 -26.24 -17.86 -13.14
C THR A 185 -27.30 -17.38 -12.16
N GLN A 186 -28.58 -17.63 -12.47
CA GLN A 186 -29.72 -17.08 -11.73
C GLN A 186 -30.54 -18.15 -11.01
N GLY A 187 -31.31 -17.72 -10.01
CA GLY A 187 -32.29 -18.54 -9.31
C GLY A 187 -31.69 -19.54 -8.32
N LEU A 188 -30.47 -19.30 -7.84
CA LEU A 188 -29.88 -20.07 -6.74
C LEU A 188 -30.78 -19.96 -5.51
N MET A 189 -31.05 -21.11 -4.89
CA MET A 189 -31.75 -21.25 -3.62
C MET A 189 -30.95 -22.18 -2.71
N ALA A 190 -30.95 -21.91 -1.41
CA ALA A 190 -30.31 -22.75 -0.40
C ALA A 190 -31.31 -23.10 0.70
N GLN A 191 -31.42 -24.38 1.03
CA GLN A 191 -32.32 -24.88 2.06
C GLN A 191 -31.63 -25.91 2.96
N ALA A 192 -31.81 -25.79 4.28
CA ALA A 192 -31.39 -26.80 5.25
C ALA A 192 -31.96 -28.18 4.88
N ASN A 193 -31.09 -29.20 4.86
CA ASN A 193 -31.41 -30.57 4.48
C ASN A 193 -30.99 -31.60 5.54
N GLY A 194 -31.01 -31.19 6.81
CA GLY A 194 -30.58 -31.98 7.97
C GLY A 194 -29.25 -31.51 8.56
N ASP A 195 -28.78 -32.19 9.60
CA ASP A 195 -27.55 -31.83 10.30
C ASP A 195 -26.35 -31.74 9.34
N ASN A 196 -25.64 -30.61 9.38
CA ASN A 196 -24.48 -30.33 8.52
C ASN A 196 -24.75 -30.55 7.02
N SER A 197 -25.99 -30.36 6.58
CA SER A 197 -26.41 -30.54 5.19
C SER A 197 -27.28 -29.38 4.70
N ILE A 198 -26.93 -28.83 3.54
CA ILE A 198 -27.73 -27.83 2.81
C ILE A 198 -27.90 -28.29 1.36
N ALA A 199 -29.15 -28.32 0.90
CA ALA A 199 -29.49 -28.54 -0.49
C ALA A 199 -29.50 -27.20 -1.24
N LEU A 200 -28.87 -27.19 -2.41
CA LEU A 200 -28.82 -26.08 -3.34
C LEU A 200 -29.53 -26.48 -4.63
N ASP A 201 -30.39 -25.61 -5.13
CA ASP A 201 -31.08 -25.75 -6.41
C ASP A 201 -31.02 -24.44 -7.18
N TRP A 202 -30.94 -24.51 -8.51
CA TRP A 202 -30.94 -23.32 -9.38
C TRP A 202 -31.55 -23.60 -10.75
N THR A 203 -31.62 -22.56 -11.60
CA THR A 203 -32.09 -22.72 -12.99
C THR A 203 -30.96 -23.29 -13.84
N ASN A 204 -31.22 -24.39 -14.56
CA ASN A 204 -30.22 -24.93 -15.47
C ASN A 204 -30.10 -24.09 -16.75
N ASP A 205 -28.94 -23.49 -16.96
CA ASP A 205 -28.60 -22.69 -18.14
C ASP A 205 -27.24 -23.07 -18.77
N LEU A 206 -26.74 -24.30 -18.52
CA LEU A 206 -25.50 -24.79 -19.13
C LEU A 206 -25.63 -24.96 -20.64
N SER A 207 -24.59 -24.51 -21.35
CA SER A 207 -24.30 -24.87 -22.73
C SER A 207 -23.40 -26.11 -22.80
N VAL A 208 -23.27 -26.69 -23.99
CA VAL A 208 -22.41 -27.86 -24.21
C VAL A 208 -20.96 -27.54 -23.83
N GLY A 209 -20.39 -28.32 -22.91
CA GLY A 209 -19.02 -28.15 -22.44
C GLY A 209 -18.86 -27.23 -21.22
N GLU A 210 -19.95 -26.70 -20.68
CA GLU A 210 -19.97 -25.93 -19.43
C GLU A 210 -20.28 -26.84 -18.22
N SER A 211 -19.88 -26.37 -17.04
CA SER A 211 -20.24 -27.00 -15.76
C SER A 211 -20.34 -25.95 -14.66
N TYR A 212 -21.07 -26.21 -13.57
CA TYR A 212 -21.15 -25.28 -12.45
C TYR A 212 -20.02 -25.50 -11.43
N THR A 213 -19.69 -24.40 -10.77
CA THR A 213 -18.87 -24.35 -9.56
C THR A 213 -19.70 -23.77 -8.42
N VAL A 214 -19.57 -24.35 -7.23
CA VAL A 214 -20.26 -23.91 -6.01
C VAL A 214 -19.24 -23.35 -5.03
N TYR A 215 -19.56 -22.19 -4.50
CA TYR A 215 -18.78 -21.48 -3.50
C TYR A 215 -19.56 -21.33 -2.20
N ARG A 216 -18.84 -21.40 -1.08
CA ARG A 216 -19.39 -21.24 0.27
C ARG A 216 -18.62 -20.20 1.07
N SER A 217 -19.34 -19.38 1.82
CA SER A 217 -18.78 -18.43 2.79
C SER A 217 -19.38 -18.71 4.17
N GLU A 218 -18.52 -19.11 5.11
CA GLU A 218 -18.91 -19.35 6.50
C GLU A 218 -19.11 -18.01 7.22
N GLY A 219 -20.24 -17.87 7.93
CA GLY A 219 -20.68 -16.62 8.54
C GLY A 219 -21.64 -15.79 7.67
N GLY A 220 -21.94 -16.26 6.45
CA GLY A 220 -23.00 -15.69 5.59
C GLY A 220 -22.50 -14.79 4.46
N CYS A 221 -23.44 -14.22 3.71
CA CYS A 221 -23.15 -13.39 2.54
C CYS A 221 -22.37 -12.11 2.88
N SER A 222 -22.51 -11.61 4.11
CA SER A 222 -21.87 -10.39 4.61
C SER A 222 -20.37 -10.57 4.86
N VAL A 223 -19.86 -11.79 4.94
CA VAL A 223 -18.44 -12.08 5.13
C VAL A 223 -17.72 -12.08 3.78
N ASN A 224 -18.32 -12.72 2.77
CA ASN A 224 -17.89 -12.74 1.37
C ASN A 224 -16.49 -13.33 1.14
N ASN A 225 -16.04 -14.19 2.05
CA ASN A 225 -14.83 -15.02 1.94
C ASN A 225 -15.16 -16.37 1.26
N PHE A 226 -15.65 -16.31 0.02
CA PHE A 226 -16.19 -17.47 -0.69
C PHE A 226 -15.11 -18.47 -1.10
N GLU A 227 -15.15 -19.68 -0.54
CA GLU A 227 -14.29 -20.80 -0.91
C GLU A 227 -14.98 -21.73 -1.90
N LYS A 228 -14.23 -22.24 -2.88
CA LYS A 228 -14.73 -23.25 -3.82
C LYS A 228 -14.90 -24.59 -3.11
N ILE A 229 -16.13 -25.12 -3.07
CA ILE A 229 -16.43 -26.42 -2.41
C ILE A 229 -16.75 -27.54 -3.40
N ALA A 230 -17.14 -27.20 -4.63
CA ALA A 230 -17.39 -28.17 -5.70
C ALA A 230 -17.27 -27.53 -7.08
N GLU A 231 -16.86 -28.33 -8.06
CA GLU A 231 -16.75 -27.94 -9.48
C GLU A 231 -17.13 -29.12 -10.39
N GLY A 232 -17.32 -28.87 -11.68
CA GLY A 232 -17.64 -29.92 -12.65
C GLY A 232 -19.09 -30.44 -12.55
N ILE A 233 -19.99 -29.67 -11.92
CA ILE A 233 -21.37 -30.08 -11.70
C ILE A 233 -22.16 -29.88 -13.00
N SER A 234 -22.77 -30.95 -13.51
CA SER A 234 -23.55 -30.93 -14.76
C SER A 234 -25.07 -30.84 -14.56
N THR A 235 -25.52 -30.85 -13.30
CA THR A 235 -26.92 -30.73 -12.89
C THR A 235 -27.16 -29.40 -12.19
N ALA A 236 -28.40 -28.87 -12.24
CA ALA A 236 -28.74 -27.63 -11.55
C ALA A 236 -29.12 -27.81 -10.07
N ASN A 237 -28.40 -28.71 -9.39
CA ASN A 237 -28.52 -28.96 -7.97
C ASN A 237 -27.20 -29.49 -7.41
N TYR A 238 -27.02 -29.26 -6.11
CA TYR A 238 -25.89 -29.75 -5.33
C TYR A 238 -26.30 -29.88 -3.86
N THR A 239 -25.77 -30.86 -3.14
CA THR A 239 -25.96 -30.95 -1.69
C THR A 239 -24.62 -30.82 -1.01
N ASP A 240 -24.46 -29.73 -0.25
CA ASP A 240 -23.31 -29.53 0.60
C ASP A 240 -23.51 -30.30 1.90
N ASN A 241 -22.77 -31.40 2.08
CA ASN A 241 -22.77 -32.21 3.31
C ASN A 241 -21.53 -31.93 4.19
N THR A 242 -20.80 -30.87 3.89
CA THR A 242 -19.59 -30.45 4.60
C THR A 242 -19.78 -29.12 5.34
N VAL A 243 -20.98 -28.54 5.25
CA VAL A 243 -21.31 -27.24 5.81
C VAL A 243 -21.32 -27.27 7.34
N SER A 244 -20.85 -26.19 7.96
CA SER A 244 -20.99 -26.02 9.40
C SER A 244 -22.45 -25.91 9.84
N GLY A 245 -22.77 -26.55 10.97
CA GLY A 245 -24.02 -26.29 11.68
C GLY A 245 -23.94 -24.99 12.47
N GLN A 246 -25.10 -24.49 12.88
CA GLN A 246 -25.26 -23.40 13.88
C GLN A 246 -24.76 -22.01 13.45
N VAL A 247 -24.28 -21.86 12.22
CA VAL A 247 -23.84 -20.58 11.64
C VAL A 247 -24.64 -20.27 10.37
N ASN A 248 -24.74 -18.99 10.03
CA ASN A 248 -25.20 -18.61 8.70
C ASN A 248 -24.13 -18.94 7.68
N VAL A 249 -24.55 -19.40 6.51
CA VAL A 249 -23.67 -19.82 5.43
C VAL A 249 -24.19 -19.24 4.13
N GLY A 250 -23.32 -18.49 3.45
CA GLY A 250 -23.58 -17.91 2.15
C GLY A 250 -23.14 -18.86 1.03
N TYR A 251 -23.88 -18.88 -0.07
CA TYR A 251 -23.58 -19.63 -1.28
C TYR A 251 -23.62 -18.74 -2.50
N LYS A 252 -22.69 -18.98 -3.42
CA LYS A 252 -22.68 -18.45 -4.78
C LYS A 252 -22.38 -19.58 -5.76
N ILE A 253 -22.86 -19.44 -6.98
CA ILE A 253 -22.53 -20.36 -8.08
C ILE A 253 -22.01 -19.60 -9.29
N SER A 254 -21.15 -20.22 -10.06
CA SER A 254 -20.70 -19.74 -11.37
C SER A 254 -20.67 -20.89 -12.37
N LYS A 255 -20.45 -20.56 -13.65
CA LYS A 255 -20.18 -21.53 -14.70
C LYS A 255 -18.71 -21.49 -15.07
N ILE A 256 -18.15 -22.67 -15.25
CA ILE A 256 -16.85 -22.87 -15.86
C ILE A 256 -17.07 -23.24 -17.33
N THR A 257 -16.41 -22.50 -18.20
CA THR A 257 -16.42 -22.65 -19.65
C THR A 257 -15.02 -23.00 -20.16
N ASN A 258 -14.89 -23.35 -21.45
CA ASN A 258 -13.60 -23.63 -22.10
C ASN A 258 -12.72 -24.66 -21.35
N GLN A 259 -13.29 -25.82 -20.98
CA GLN A 259 -12.55 -26.91 -20.32
C GLN A 259 -11.83 -26.51 -19.01
N GLY A 260 -12.36 -25.56 -18.25
CA GLY A 260 -11.73 -25.11 -17.00
C GLY A 260 -11.05 -23.75 -17.08
N ALA A 261 -10.92 -23.18 -18.28
CA ALA A 261 -10.13 -21.97 -18.47
C ALA A 261 -10.84 -20.68 -18.05
N CYS A 262 -12.17 -20.67 -17.99
CA CYS A 262 -12.94 -19.43 -17.84
C CYS A 262 -14.12 -19.56 -16.89
N GLU A 263 -14.21 -18.66 -15.91
CA GLU A 263 -15.31 -18.58 -14.96
C GLU A 263 -16.27 -17.42 -15.30
N SER A 264 -17.57 -17.66 -15.18
CA SER A 264 -18.58 -16.61 -15.28
C SER A 264 -18.65 -15.75 -14.02
N ASP A 265 -19.36 -14.63 -14.11
CA ASP A 265 -19.75 -13.88 -12.90
C ASP A 265 -20.43 -14.84 -11.90
N ARG A 266 -20.09 -14.68 -10.62
CA ARG A 266 -20.72 -15.43 -9.54
C ARG A 266 -22.14 -14.91 -9.32
N SER A 267 -23.08 -15.81 -9.03
CA SER A 267 -24.48 -15.47 -8.72
C SER A 267 -24.58 -14.47 -7.57
N ILE A 268 -25.76 -13.85 -7.44
CA ILE A 268 -26.12 -13.19 -6.18
C ILE A 268 -25.96 -14.21 -5.04
N CYS A 269 -25.50 -13.74 -3.90
CA CYS A 269 -25.38 -14.62 -2.74
C CYS A 269 -26.76 -14.98 -2.21
N VAL A 270 -26.95 -16.25 -1.85
CA VAL A 270 -28.04 -16.67 -0.97
C VAL A 270 -27.46 -17.24 0.31
N GLU A 271 -28.14 -17.04 1.42
CA GLU A 271 -27.70 -17.58 2.71
C GLU A 271 -28.80 -18.34 3.41
N THR A 272 -28.39 -19.33 4.20
CA THR A 272 -29.25 -20.09 5.10
C THR A 272 -28.41 -20.63 6.25
N SER A 273 -29.01 -21.38 7.16
CA SER A 273 -28.31 -22.07 8.24
C SER A 273 -28.83 -23.50 8.36
N THR A 274 -28.03 -24.37 8.99
CA THR A 274 -28.47 -25.74 9.29
C THR A 274 -28.10 -26.16 10.72
N THR A 275 -28.67 -27.27 11.18
CA THR A 275 -28.38 -27.87 12.49
C THR A 275 -27.12 -28.74 12.45
N GLY A 276 -26.76 -29.39 13.57
CA GLY A 276 -25.57 -30.23 13.66
C GLY A 276 -24.38 -29.57 14.38
N ASN A 277 -23.19 -30.13 14.19
CA ASN A 277 -21.97 -29.66 14.84
C ASN A 277 -21.45 -28.40 14.16
N CYS A 278 -20.95 -27.43 14.94
CA CYS A 278 -20.31 -26.25 14.39
C CYS A 278 -18.85 -26.56 14.01
N THR A 279 -18.54 -26.45 12.73
CA THR A 279 -17.21 -26.73 12.14
C THR A 279 -16.62 -25.51 11.42
N ALA A 280 -17.30 -24.36 11.48
CA ALA A 280 -16.85 -23.13 10.84
C ALA A 280 -15.50 -22.67 11.40
N ALA A 281 -14.61 -22.26 10.50
CA ALA A 281 -13.38 -21.55 10.84
C ALA A 281 -13.70 -20.17 11.44
N PRO A 282 -12.81 -19.60 12.26
CA PRO A 282 -12.98 -18.23 12.76
C PRO A 282 -12.84 -17.19 11.63
N GLN A 283 -13.36 -15.99 11.87
CA GLN A 283 -13.17 -14.84 10.98
C GLN A 283 -11.97 -14.02 11.46
N PHE A 284 -11.04 -13.74 10.56
CA PHE A 284 -9.81 -13.05 10.91
C PHE A 284 -9.29 -12.18 9.75
N ALA A 285 -8.97 -10.92 10.06
CA ALA A 285 -8.43 -9.97 9.08
C ALA A 285 -6.90 -10.09 8.88
N GLY A 286 -6.22 -10.91 9.69
CA GLY A 286 -4.79 -11.12 9.57
C GLY A 286 -3.93 -10.11 10.34
N VAL A 287 -2.67 -10.02 9.91
CA VAL A 287 -1.65 -9.15 10.49
C VAL A 287 -1.93 -7.67 10.20
N THR A 288 -1.76 -6.81 11.20
CA THR A 288 -2.00 -5.35 11.07
C THR A 288 -0.72 -4.53 11.08
N THR A 289 0.31 -4.97 11.78
CA THR A 289 1.62 -4.29 11.80
C THR A 289 2.77 -5.28 11.87
N VAL A 290 3.85 -4.97 11.16
CA VAL A 290 5.15 -5.64 11.25
C VAL A 290 6.20 -4.53 11.29
N GLY A 291 7.03 -4.49 12.33
CA GLY A 291 8.02 -3.41 12.49
C GLY A 291 9.26 -3.86 13.25
N SER A 292 10.39 -3.18 13.04
CA SER A 292 11.59 -3.51 13.81
C SER A 292 11.44 -3.12 15.28
N SER A 293 11.83 -4.02 16.16
CA SER A 293 11.87 -3.79 17.60
C SER A 293 13.03 -2.93 18.07
N ASN A 294 13.99 -2.61 17.19
CA ASN A 294 15.21 -1.85 17.50
C ASN A 294 15.94 -2.39 18.73
N THR A 295 16.13 -3.72 18.80
CA THR A 295 16.82 -4.39 19.91
C THR A 295 18.27 -4.69 19.58
N ALA A 296 19.09 -4.96 20.59
CA ALA A 296 20.53 -5.15 20.38
C ALA A 296 20.82 -6.35 19.45
N THR A 297 19.99 -7.37 19.45
CA THR A 297 20.15 -8.61 18.69
C THR A 297 19.25 -8.69 17.46
N CYS A 298 18.71 -7.55 17.00
CA CYS A 298 17.57 -7.49 16.08
C CYS A 298 16.29 -8.10 16.67
N GLY A 299 15.16 -7.62 16.17
CA GLY A 299 13.84 -8.17 16.44
C GLY A 299 12.81 -7.55 15.50
N ILE A 300 11.75 -8.30 15.25
CA ILE A 300 10.54 -7.80 14.58
C ILE A 300 9.35 -8.04 15.51
N ASP A 301 8.54 -7.00 15.71
CA ASP A 301 7.26 -7.08 16.40
C ASP A 301 6.13 -7.20 15.38
N ILE A 302 5.32 -8.24 15.55
CA ILE A 302 4.17 -8.57 14.71
C ILE A 302 2.92 -8.39 15.57
N GLN A 303 1.94 -7.64 15.09
CA GLN A 303 0.66 -7.43 15.80
C GLN A 303 -0.54 -7.60 14.86
N TRP A 304 -1.68 -7.95 15.44
CA TRP A 304 -2.95 -8.13 14.75
C TRP A 304 -4.15 -7.78 15.64
N ASN A 305 -5.32 -7.59 15.04
CA ASN A 305 -6.59 -7.48 15.78
C ASN A 305 -7.11 -8.87 16.17
N ALA A 306 -7.95 -8.96 17.20
CA ALA A 306 -8.52 -10.26 17.59
C ALA A 306 -9.41 -10.82 16.47
N ALA A 307 -9.28 -12.12 16.19
CA ALA A 307 -10.23 -12.86 15.38
C ALA A 307 -11.57 -13.05 16.12
N SER A 308 -12.62 -13.37 15.37
CA SER A 308 -13.97 -13.67 15.88
C SER A 308 -14.29 -15.15 15.69
N ALA A 309 -14.69 -15.83 16.77
CA ALA A 309 -15.04 -17.25 16.74
C ALA A 309 -16.46 -17.44 16.23
N ASN A 310 -16.64 -18.19 15.14
CA ASN A 310 -17.97 -18.54 14.63
C ASN A 310 -18.66 -19.60 15.51
N CYS A 311 -17.88 -20.52 16.10
CA CYS A 311 -18.40 -21.60 16.94
C CYS A 311 -18.29 -21.31 18.45
N GLY A 312 -17.89 -20.09 18.82
CA GLY A 312 -17.78 -19.66 20.22
C GLY A 312 -16.62 -20.28 21.01
N GLY A 313 -15.69 -20.97 20.34
CA GLY A 313 -14.49 -21.50 20.98
C GLY A 313 -13.45 -20.43 21.30
N SER A 314 -12.43 -20.82 22.08
CA SER A 314 -11.23 -19.99 22.27
C SER A 314 -10.39 -20.01 21.00
N LEU A 315 -9.75 -18.88 20.69
CA LEU A 315 -8.92 -18.73 19.50
C LEU A 315 -7.43 -18.80 19.84
N SER A 316 -6.65 -19.36 18.93
CA SER A 316 -5.19 -19.30 18.94
C SER A 316 -4.67 -18.88 17.56
N TYR A 317 -3.40 -18.48 17.48
CA TYR A 317 -2.81 -18.00 16.24
C TYR A 317 -1.51 -18.72 15.88
N ASP A 318 -1.37 -19.05 14.60
CA ASP A 318 -0.12 -19.52 13.98
C ASP A 318 0.51 -18.36 13.20
N VAL A 319 1.83 -18.18 13.34
CA VAL A 319 2.61 -17.15 12.63
C VAL A 319 3.52 -17.81 11.61
N TYR A 320 3.53 -17.27 10.40
CA TYR A 320 4.32 -17.73 9.27
C TYR A 320 5.28 -16.63 8.81
N LYS A 321 6.49 -17.01 8.37
CA LYS A 321 7.56 -16.09 7.94
C LYS A 321 8.26 -16.58 6.68
N SER A 322 8.56 -15.67 5.76
CA SER A 322 9.42 -15.94 4.59
C SER A 322 10.24 -14.71 4.19
N ILE A 323 11.26 -14.91 3.36
CA ILE A 323 11.91 -13.82 2.59
C ILE A 323 11.33 -13.69 1.17
N ASP A 324 10.52 -14.67 0.76
CA ASP A 324 9.76 -14.64 -0.48
C ASP A 324 8.38 -14.03 -0.22
N PRO A 325 8.01 -12.88 -0.81
CA PRO A 325 6.70 -12.27 -0.63
C PRO A 325 5.53 -13.14 -1.10
N ALA A 326 5.76 -14.07 -2.03
CA ALA A 326 4.73 -14.93 -2.62
C ALA A 326 4.52 -16.26 -1.86
N PHE A 327 5.09 -16.40 -0.66
CA PHE A 327 5.04 -17.68 0.07
C PHE A 327 3.61 -18.12 0.41
N ILE A 328 3.39 -19.43 0.38
CA ILE A 328 2.15 -20.07 0.84
C ILE A 328 2.36 -20.59 2.27
N PRO A 329 1.44 -20.34 3.22
CA PRO A 329 1.52 -20.89 4.58
C PRO A 329 1.63 -22.42 4.59
N ALA A 330 2.69 -22.94 5.21
CA ALA A 330 3.00 -24.36 5.29
C ALA A 330 3.79 -24.69 6.57
N ALA A 331 3.99 -25.97 6.85
CA ALA A 331 4.80 -26.38 8.02
C ALA A 331 6.25 -25.86 7.97
N ALA A 332 6.81 -25.67 6.77
CA ALA A 332 8.19 -25.23 6.58
C ALA A 332 8.46 -23.77 6.94
N ASN A 333 7.43 -22.90 6.89
CA ASN A 333 7.54 -21.48 7.17
C ASN A 333 6.71 -21.03 8.39
N LYS A 334 6.12 -21.98 9.14
CA LYS A 334 5.47 -21.70 10.43
C LYS A 334 6.53 -21.50 11.52
N VAL A 335 6.55 -20.32 12.11
CA VAL A 335 7.56 -19.90 13.11
C VAL A 335 7.01 -19.78 14.52
N ALA A 336 5.68 -19.64 14.68
CA ALA A 336 5.01 -19.73 15.96
C ALA A 336 3.69 -20.48 15.81
N THR A 337 3.24 -21.12 16.89
CA THR A 337 1.99 -21.86 16.91
C THR A 337 1.25 -21.67 18.21
N ALA A 338 -0.08 -21.74 18.15
CA ALA A 338 -0.98 -21.62 19.31
C ALA A 338 -0.71 -20.38 20.18
N VAL A 339 -0.38 -19.25 19.55
CA VAL A 339 -0.22 -17.96 20.23
C VAL A 339 -1.59 -17.53 20.75
N SER A 340 -1.72 -17.20 22.03
CA SER A 340 -3.00 -16.82 22.66
C SER A 340 -3.23 -15.30 22.73
N GLY A 341 -2.20 -14.51 22.42
CA GLY A 341 -2.28 -13.05 22.34
C GLY A 341 -2.36 -12.54 20.91
N ASN A 342 -2.42 -11.22 20.80
CA ASN A 342 -2.56 -10.49 19.53
C ASN A 342 -1.22 -9.95 19.01
N GLN A 343 -0.11 -10.47 19.52
CA GLN A 343 1.22 -10.04 19.17
C GLN A 343 2.22 -11.19 19.31
N TRP A 344 3.26 -11.15 18.49
CA TRP A 344 4.39 -12.06 18.56
C TRP A 344 5.69 -11.32 18.22
N HIS A 345 6.78 -11.74 18.84
CA HIS A 345 8.10 -11.12 18.69
C HIS A 345 9.07 -12.12 18.07
N ASP A 346 9.61 -11.80 16.90
CA ASP A 346 10.60 -12.60 16.21
C ASP A 346 12.02 -12.14 16.52
N VAL A 347 12.81 -13.00 17.17
CA VAL A 347 14.23 -12.77 17.46
C VAL A 347 15.17 -13.48 16.48
N SER A 348 14.64 -14.29 15.57
CA SER A 348 15.40 -15.11 14.61
C SER A 348 15.44 -14.43 13.25
N VAL A 349 15.99 -13.23 13.21
CA VAL A 349 16.02 -12.36 12.03
C VAL A 349 17.40 -11.73 11.84
N LEU A 350 17.76 -11.45 10.59
CA LEU A 350 19.06 -10.87 10.23
C LEU A 350 18.93 -9.37 9.97
N ASN A 351 19.90 -8.59 10.44
CA ASN A 351 19.95 -7.14 10.25
C ASN A 351 19.76 -6.74 8.79
N ALA A 352 18.84 -5.81 8.54
CA ALA A 352 18.50 -5.27 7.24
C ALA A 352 17.96 -6.29 6.20
N GLN A 353 17.74 -7.55 6.56
CA GLN A 353 17.03 -8.50 5.70
C GLN A 353 15.52 -8.26 5.83
N GLU A 354 14.86 -8.01 4.71
CA GLU A 354 13.40 -7.93 4.69
C GLU A 354 12.78 -9.32 4.90
N TYR A 355 11.76 -9.38 5.77
CA TYR A 355 10.95 -10.57 6.04
C TYR A 355 9.46 -10.25 5.91
N TYR A 356 8.71 -11.20 5.36
CA TYR A 356 7.26 -11.16 5.20
C TYR A 356 6.59 -12.09 6.22
N TYR A 357 5.56 -11.60 6.91
CA TYR A 357 4.82 -12.33 7.93
C TYR A 357 3.34 -12.43 7.61
N LEU A 358 2.73 -13.56 7.96
CA LEU A 358 1.30 -13.84 7.86
C LEU A 358 0.85 -14.53 9.15
N VAL A 359 -0.37 -14.26 9.57
CA VAL A 359 -0.97 -14.87 10.77
C VAL A 359 -2.27 -15.57 10.39
N ARG A 360 -2.55 -16.74 10.98
CA ARG A 360 -3.84 -17.44 10.90
C ARG A 360 -4.38 -17.74 12.29
N ALA A 361 -5.68 -17.59 12.47
CA ALA A 361 -6.46 -17.93 13.64
C ALA A 361 -7.08 -19.34 13.53
N THR A 362 -7.05 -20.07 14.63
CA THR A 362 -7.65 -21.39 14.79
C THR A 362 -8.70 -21.35 15.90
N ASP A 363 -9.90 -21.88 15.66
CA ASP A 363 -10.88 -22.13 16.72
C ASP A 363 -10.56 -23.47 17.39
N GLU A 364 -10.16 -23.41 18.66
CA GLU A 364 -9.71 -24.59 19.40
C GLU A 364 -10.83 -25.61 19.69
N SER A 365 -12.09 -25.19 19.61
CA SER A 365 -13.24 -26.07 19.89
C SER A 365 -13.46 -27.10 18.78
N ASN A 366 -13.13 -26.75 17.53
CA ASN A 366 -13.34 -27.58 16.35
C ASN A 366 -12.06 -27.78 15.51
N GLN A 367 -10.97 -27.12 15.88
CA GLN A 367 -9.66 -27.14 15.20
C GLN A 367 -9.69 -26.59 13.76
N SER A 368 -10.74 -25.84 13.40
CA SER A 368 -10.83 -25.18 12.10
C SER A 368 -10.00 -23.90 12.11
N GLN A 369 -9.14 -23.76 11.10
CA GLN A 369 -8.30 -22.59 10.87
C GLN A 369 -8.89 -21.74 9.76
N ASP A 370 -8.78 -20.42 9.89
CA ASP A 370 -9.19 -19.50 8.84
C ASP A 370 -8.27 -19.56 7.60
N ASN A 371 -8.68 -18.88 6.54
CA ASN A 371 -8.00 -18.90 5.26
C ASN A 371 -7.19 -17.62 4.96
N ASN A 372 -6.98 -16.74 5.95
CA ASN A 372 -6.29 -15.46 5.77
C ASN A 372 -4.95 -15.60 5.05
N ASN A 373 -4.71 -14.64 4.16
CA ASN A 373 -3.52 -14.58 3.33
C ASN A 373 -2.79 -13.23 3.36
N VAL A 374 -3.23 -12.30 4.23
CA VAL A 374 -2.59 -10.99 4.43
C VAL A 374 -1.16 -11.17 4.90
N LYS A 375 -0.24 -10.48 4.23
CA LYS A 375 1.19 -10.45 4.54
C LYS A 375 1.60 -9.02 4.87
N LEU A 376 2.58 -8.81 5.74
CA LEU A 376 3.24 -7.51 5.93
C LEU A 376 4.74 -7.75 6.11
N SER A 377 5.58 -6.77 5.80
CA SER A 377 7.04 -6.90 5.90
C SER A 377 7.71 -5.82 6.73
N ALA A 378 8.90 -6.16 7.24
CA ALA A 378 9.85 -5.20 7.78
C ALA A 378 11.28 -5.77 7.68
N ALA A 379 12.27 -4.88 7.69
CA ALA A 379 13.67 -5.22 7.88
C ALA A 379 14.11 -4.85 9.32
N PRO A 380 14.74 -5.77 10.07
CA PRO A 380 15.09 -5.51 11.45
C PRO A 380 16.37 -4.67 11.56
N GLN A 381 16.42 -3.83 12.59
CA GLN A 381 17.53 -2.95 12.92
C GLN A 381 17.88 -3.04 14.41
N GLY A 382 19.07 -2.55 14.75
CA GLY A 382 19.62 -2.61 16.11
C GLY A 382 19.07 -1.53 17.03
N VAL A 383 19.59 -1.47 18.27
CA VAL A 383 19.26 -0.39 19.21
C VAL A 383 19.51 0.98 18.60
N LEU A 384 18.55 1.88 18.79
CA LEU A 384 18.74 3.28 18.45
C LEU A 384 19.89 3.86 19.29
N LYS A 385 20.82 4.55 18.63
CA LYS A 385 21.95 5.21 19.29
C LYS A 385 21.97 6.69 18.94
N ASN A 386 22.52 7.49 19.86
CA ASN A 386 22.81 8.87 19.55
C ASN A 386 23.83 8.94 18.42
N GLY A 387 23.48 9.66 17.36
CA GLY A 387 24.32 9.82 16.19
C GLY A 387 24.01 11.12 15.47
N THR A 388 24.43 11.16 14.21
CA THR A 388 24.14 12.25 13.29
C THR A 388 23.43 11.62 12.11
N TRP A 389 22.22 12.08 11.84
CA TRP A 389 21.56 11.81 10.57
C TRP A 389 22.22 12.71 9.51
N SER A 390 22.47 12.20 8.31
CA SER A 390 23.09 12.98 7.24
C SER A 390 22.69 12.53 5.86
N ALA A 391 22.72 13.46 4.90
CA ALA A 391 22.55 13.19 3.49
C ALA A 391 23.34 14.21 2.65
N GLY A 392 24.19 13.70 1.74
CA GLY A 392 25.04 14.50 0.85
C GLY A 392 24.88 14.11 -0.63
N ALA A 393 23.73 13.56 -1.03
CA ALA A 393 23.40 13.18 -2.41
C ALA A 393 24.29 12.07 -3.03
N GLU A 394 25.15 11.42 -2.23
CA GLU A 394 26.06 10.40 -2.74
C GLU A 394 25.39 9.02 -2.88
N ILE A 395 26.02 8.13 -3.67
CA ILE A 395 25.51 6.76 -3.83
C ILE A 395 25.53 6.06 -2.46
N GLY A 396 24.34 5.69 -1.98
CA GLY A 396 24.16 5.01 -0.70
C GLY A 396 23.69 5.90 0.45
N ASP A 397 23.51 7.21 0.24
CA ASP A 397 23.03 8.14 1.26
C ASP A 397 21.51 8.07 1.46
N SER A 398 21.04 7.41 2.52
CA SER A 398 19.60 7.19 2.73
C SER A 398 18.82 8.36 3.34
N GLY A 399 19.47 9.46 3.74
CA GLY A 399 18.86 10.40 4.69
C GLY A 399 17.60 11.05 4.14
N PHE A 400 17.65 11.62 2.94
CA PHE A 400 16.42 12.06 2.30
C PHE A 400 15.67 10.85 1.78
N ASN A 401 14.57 10.51 2.44
CA ASN A 401 13.73 9.35 2.20
C ASN A 401 13.78 8.96 0.71
N GLN A 402 14.56 7.93 0.33
CA GLN A 402 14.84 7.65 -1.08
C GLN A 402 13.75 6.91 -1.91
N ALA A 403 12.79 6.16 -1.34
CA ALA A 403 11.72 6.73 -0.54
C ALA A 403 10.86 7.73 -1.33
N ASN A 404 10.55 8.82 -0.68
CA ASN A 404 9.89 9.96 -1.27
C ASN A 404 10.79 10.78 -2.17
N ARG A 405 10.83 10.43 -3.48
CA ARG A 405 11.33 11.37 -4.49
C ARG A 405 10.66 12.71 -4.27
N HIS A 406 11.53 13.67 -4.00
CA HIS A 406 11.28 15.08 -3.80
C HIS A 406 10.69 15.66 -5.07
N VAL A 407 9.62 16.44 -4.94
CA VAL A 407 8.97 17.07 -6.10
C VAL A 407 9.95 18.08 -6.68
N GLY A 408 10.42 17.85 -7.92
CA GLY A 408 11.27 18.79 -8.65
C GLY A 408 12.70 19.00 -8.12
N TRP A 409 13.19 18.16 -7.18
CA TRP A 409 14.60 18.12 -6.81
C TRP A 409 15.29 16.86 -7.39
N GLU A 410 16.49 17.04 -7.91
CA GLU A 410 17.27 16.00 -8.60
C GLU A 410 18.71 15.91 -8.08
N ILE A 411 19.36 14.79 -8.35
CA ILE A 411 20.81 14.65 -8.14
C ILE A 411 21.56 15.31 -9.29
N ASN A 412 22.45 16.24 -8.96
CA ASN A 412 23.27 16.98 -9.90
C ASN A 412 24.76 16.67 -9.69
N THR A 413 25.56 16.65 -10.76
CA THR A 413 27.01 16.42 -10.75
C THR A 413 27.85 17.60 -11.25
N ILE A 414 27.19 18.68 -11.69
CA ILE A 414 27.80 19.93 -12.18
C ILE A 414 28.37 20.73 -11.00
N ARG A 415 27.64 20.76 -9.88
CA ARG A 415 28.02 21.47 -8.67
C ARG A 415 27.83 20.54 -7.47
N ALA A 416 28.85 20.45 -6.64
CA ALA A 416 28.82 19.74 -5.36
C ALA A 416 29.69 20.53 -4.37
N ASN A 417 29.35 20.48 -3.09
CA ASN A 417 30.18 21.04 -2.02
C ASN A 417 31.21 20.01 -1.58
N SER A 418 30.74 18.81 -1.25
CA SER A 418 31.57 17.64 -0.99
C SER A 418 31.26 16.55 -2.02
N GLY A 419 32.15 15.55 -2.14
CA GLY A 419 31.94 14.46 -3.10
C GLY A 419 31.83 14.89 -4.56
N ASN A 420 30.92 14.24 -5.28
CA ASN A 420 30.68 14.38 -6.71
C ASN A 420 29.23 14.75 -7.04
N ARG A 421 28.33 14.80 -6.04
CA ARG A 421 26.89 14.99 -6.22
C ARG A 421 26.35 16.03 -5.24
N SER A 422 25.24 16.68 -5.61
CA SER A 422 24.41 17.47 -4.70
C SER A 422 22.94 17.37 -5.11
N TYR A 423 22.03 17.83 -4.25
CA TYR A 423 20.62 18.00 -4.60
C TYR A 423 20.43 19.34 -5.33
N TRP A 424 19.61 19.36 -6.37
CA TRP A 424 19.34 20.52 -7.20
C TRP A 424 17.84 20.66 -7.47
N SER A 425 17.27 21.83 -7.21
CA SER A 425 15.83 22.10 -7.25
C SER A 425 15.22 22.25 -8.64
N GLN A 426 15.94 21.91 -9.71
CA GLN A 426 15.63 22.31 -11.08
C GLN A 426 15.53 23.85 -11.27
N ASN A 427 15.16 24.29 -12.47
CA ASN A 427 15.02 25.71 -12.82
C ASN A 427 13.75 25.99 -13.66
N GLN A 428 12.64 25.33 -13.33
CA GLN A 428 11.37 25.53 -14.03
C GLN A 428 10.61 26.75 -13.48
N SER A 429 9.77 27.36 -14.33
CA SER A 429 8.85 28.44 -13.91
C SER A 429 7.53 27.86 -13.44
N ASN A 430 6.82 28.57 -12.55
CA ASN A 430 5.56 28.16 -11.91
C ASN A 430 5.65 26.79 -11.23
N SER A 431 6.77 26.51 -10.56
CA SER A 431 6.99 25.24 -9.88
C SER A 431 7.16 25.43 -8.38
N CYS A 432 6.59 24.52 -7.60
CA CYS A 432 6.77 24.41 -6.16
C CYS A 432 7.45 23.06 -5.89
N ASN A 433 8.76 23.09 -5.67
CA ASN A 433 9.62 21.91 -5.62
C ASN A 433 10.09 21.65 -4.18
N ASP A 434 9.77 20.48 -3.62
CA ASP A 434 9.98 20.16 -2.22
C ASP A 434 10.95 18.98 -2.00
N LEU A 435 12.03 19.22 -1.24
CA LEU A 435 12.98 18.21 -0.76
C LEU A 435 12.78 17.93 0.73
N LEU A 436 12.26 16.76 1.08
CA LEU A 436 11.76 16.39 2.40
C LEU A 436 12.56 15.25 3.04
N THR A 437 12.98 15.38 4.31
CA THR A 437 13.64 14.28 5.03
C THR A 437 12.69 13.13 5.34
N GLU A 438 13.25 11.94 5.62
CA GLU A 438 12.53 10.95 6.42
C GLU A 438 12.21 11.50 7.83
N SER A 439 11.42 10.75 8.61
CA SER A 439 11.19 11.13 10.01
C SER A 439 12.49 10.96 10.81
N ILE A 440 12.98 12.07 11.39
CA ILE A 440 14.18 12.11 12.20
C ILE A 440 13.77 12.20 13.66
N THR A 441 14.09 11.19 14.45
CA THR A 441 13.89 11.22 15.90
C THR A 441 15.04 11.97 16.58
N LEU A 442 14.73 13.07 17.26
CA LEU A 442 15.72 13.85 18.01
C LEU A 442 15.96 13.24 19.40
N ASN A 443 17.21 13.29 19.87
CA ASN A 443 17.53 12.85 21.22
C ASN A 443 16.91 13.80 22.26
N ALA A 444 16.19 13.23 23.23
CA ALA A 444 15.52 14.00 24.28
C ALA A 444 16.47 14.67 25.28
N ASN A 445 17.74 14.24 25.35
CA ASN A 445 18.70 14.65 26.38
C ASN A 445 19.86 15.51 25.86
N GLN A 446 19.90 15.79 24.56
CA GLN A 446 20.98 16.54 23.93
C GLN A 446 20.44 17.48 22.87
N ALA A 447 20.94 18.72 22.85
CA ALA A 447 20.53 19.71 21.86
C ALA A 447 20.95 19.29 20.44
N SER A 448 19.96 19.16 19.55
CA SER A 448 20.17 18.89 18.14
C SER A 448 20.35 20.19 17.36
N GLN A 449 21.15 20.12 16.30
CA GLN A 449 21.34 21.19 15.34
C GLN A 449 21.23 20.63 13.93
N LEU A 450 20.44 21.29 13.09
CA LEU A 450 20.46 21.13 11.64
C LEU A 450 21.66 21.91 11.09
N SER A 451 22.38 21.33 10.13
CA SER A 451 23.29 22.07 9.27
C SER A 451 23.25 21.56 7.84
N PHE A 452 23.41 22.47 6.88
CA PHE A 452 23.45 22.15 5.45
C PHE A 452 24.30 23.18 4.71
N TRP A 453 24.76 22.82 3.53
CA TRP A 453 25.44 23.71 2.60
C TRP A 453 24.54 24.02 1.43
N THR A 454 24.59 25.27 0.96
CA THR A 454 23.81 25.68 -0.19
C THR A 454 24.54 26.68 -1.08
N ALA A 455 24.26 26.60 -2.39
CA ALA A 455 24.58 27.57 -3.42
C ALA A 455 23.32 27.76 -4.27
N TYR A 456 23.11 28.94 -4.85
CA TYR A 456 21.87 29.23 -5.58
C TYR A 456 22.02 30.35 -6.60
N ASP A 457 21.20 30.31 -7.64
CA ASP A 457 20.96 31.40 -8.58
C ASP A 457 19.46 31.44 -8.88
N ILE A 458 18.77 32.35 -8.20
CA ILE A 458 17.31 32.40 -8.06
C ILE A 458 16.85 33.82 -8.41
N GLU A 459 15.72 33.98 -9.12
CA GLU A 459 15.22 35.32 -9.44
C GLU A 459 15.02 36.15 -8.16
N ASP A 460 15.63 37.32 -8.13
CA ASP A 460 15.69 38.13 -6.91
C ASP A 460 14.28 38.57 -6.46
N ARG A 461 13.89 38.05 -5.31
CA ARG A 461 12.68 38.30 -4.52
C ARG A 461 11.35 37.83 -5.13
N TRP A 462 11.36 37.28 -6.33
CA TRP A 462 10.17 36.70 -6.96
C TRP A 462 10.13 35.19 -6.75
N ASP A 463 11.29 34.57 -6.89
CA ASP A 463 11.53 33.18 -6.58
C ASP A 463 12.25 33.07 -5.23
N GLY A 464 12.12 31.91 -4.58
CA GLY A 464 12.82 31.69 -3.33
C GLY A 464 12.84 30.26 -2.81
N GLY A 465 13.91 29.96 -2.07
CA GLY A 465 14.05 28.75 -1.29
C GLY A 465 13.74 28.97 0.19
N VAL A 466 12.89 28.13 0.78
CA VAL A 466 12.49 28.19 2.20
C VAL A 466 12.78 26.84 2.86
N VAL A 467 13.34 26.87 4.07
CA VAL A 467 13.53 25.69 4.92
C VAL A 467 12.47 25.69 6.01
N GLU A 468 11.77 24.58 6.18
CA GLU A 468 10.68 24.44 7.14
C GLU A 468 10.76 23.11 7.89
N ILE A 469 10.17 23.07 9.08
CA ILE A 469 10.18 21.90 9.98
C ILE A 469 8.75 21.57 10.39
N THR A 470 8.45 20.29 10.53
CA THR A 470 7.17 19.82 11.06
C THR A 470 7.36 18.66 12.04
N THR A 471 6.39 18.49 12.93
CA THR A 471 6.25 17.33 13.83
C THR A 471 5.00 16.51 13.52
N ASP A 472 4.11 16.99 12.65
CA ASP A 472 2.80 16.41 12.38
C ASP A 472 2.41 16.38 10.89
N GLU A 473 3.24 16.98 10.02
CA GLU A 473 3.05 17.13 8.58
C GLU A 473 1.87 18.00 8.17
N GLN A 474 1.12 18.54 9.14
CA GLN A 474 0.00 19.45 8.93
C GLN A 474 0.44 20.91 9.04
N GLN A 475 1.31 21.22 10.01
CA GLN A 475 1.87 22.54 10.21
C GLN A 475 3.37 22.55 9.91
N TRP A 476 3.80 23.53 9.11
CA TRP A 476 5.20 23.76 8.75
C TRP A 476 5.69 25.07 9.33
N ASP A 477 6.68 24.98 10.22
CA ASP A 477 7.26 26.14 10.87
C ASP A 477 8.54 26.57 10.14
N PRO A 478 8.69 27.86 9.75
CA PRO A 478 9.86 28.32 9.03
C PRO A 478 11.13 28.28 9.89
N ALA A 479 12.21 27.80 9.29
CA ALA A 479 13.49 27.67 9.96
C ALA A 479 14.13 29.03 10.27
N THR A 480 14.61 29.21 11.50
CA THR A 480 15.45 30.36 11.86
C THR A 480 16.92 30.00 11.67
N LEU A 481 17.51 30.46 10.57
CA LEU A 481 18.85 30.06 10.14
C LEU A 481 19.95 30.99 10.65
N SER A 482 21.15 30.44 10.85
CA SER A 482 22.39 31.18 11.05
C SER A 482 23.46 30.70 10.06
N PRO A 483 23.94 31.54 9.12
CA PRO A 483 23.48 32.91 8.84
C PRO A 483 21.99 32.98 8.46
N ASN A 484 21.36 34.16 8.64
CA ASN A 484 19.97 34.37 8.24
C ASN A 484 19.79 34.25 6.72
N TYR A 485 18.53 34.11 6.28
CA TYR A 485 18.18 34.21 4.86
C TYR A 485 18.70 35.52 4.24
N PRO A 486 19.15 35.48 2.97
CA PRO A 486 19.71 36.65 2.28
C PRO A 486 18.66 37.70 1.89
N GLY A 487 17.38 37.32 1.79
CA GLY A 487 16.31 38.20 1.36
C GLY A 487 14.93 37.70 1.76
N THR A 488 13.91 38.25 1.08
CA THR A 488 12.50 37.88 1.29
C THR A 488 11.75 37.91 -0.03
N PHE A 489 10.65 37.17 -0.12
CA PHE A 489 9.68 37.30 -1.20
C PHE A 489 9.09 38.72 -1.25
N ARG A 490 8.80 39.19 -2.47
CA ARG A 490 8.20 40.50 -2.78
C ARG A 490 6.69 40.43 -2.96
N SER A 491 6.14 39.26 -3.27
CA SER A 491 4.72 39.00 -3.47
C SER A 491 4.41 37.52 -3.27
N SER A 492 3.13 37.16 -3.27
CA SER A 492 2.64 35.78 -3.19
C SER A 492 2.27 35.21 -4.56
N THR A 493 3.08 35.53 -5.57
CA THR A 493 2.87 35.10 -6.97
C THR A 493 3.69 33.87 -7.34
N ASP A 494 4.51 33.41 -6.41
CA ASP A 494 5.27 32.18 -6.49
C ASP A 494 4.33 30.96 -6.39
N ALA A 495 4.72 29.81 -6.95
CA ALA A 495 3.87 28.64 -7.07
C ALA A 495 3.44 28.00 -5.73
N CYS A 496 4.26 28.10 -4.68
CA CYS A 496 3.94 27.64 -3.33
C CYS A 496 3.05 28.62 -2.55
N GLY A 497 2.87 29.85 -3.04
CA GLY A 497 2.00 30.87 -2.44
C GLY A 497 2.54 31.49 -1.15
N TYR A 498 3.86 31.66 -1.01
CA TYR A 498 4.45 32.30 0.17
C TYR A 498 4.02 33.77 0.31
N ALA A 499 3.79 34.22 1.55
CA ALA A 499 3.36 35.60 1.79
C ALA A 499 4.50 36.61 1.48
N GLU A 500 4.13 37.84 1.12
CA GLU A 500 5.09 38.94 1.00
C GLU A 500 5.91 39.12 2.29
N ASN A 501 7.21 39.33 2.15
CA ASN A 501 8.20 39.43 3.22
C ASN A 501 8.52 38.11 3.95
N THR A 502 8.08 36.95 3.45
CA THR A 502 8.57 35.65 3.93
C THR A 502 10.09 35.54 3.67
N PRO A 503 10.91 35.28 4.70
CA PRO A 503 12.36 35.09 4.54
C PRO A 503 12.70 33.93 3.61
N SER A 504 13.62 34.15 2.66
CA SER A 504 13.96 33.15 1.65
C SER A 504 15.38 33.30 1.10
N PHE A 505 15.91 32.19 0.57
CA PHE A 505 17.06 32.20 -0.32
C PHE A 505 16.62 32.75 -1.66
N THR A 506 17.14 33.91 -2.04
CA THR A 506 16.78 34.58 -3.29
C THR A 506 17.95 35.43 -3.78
N GLY A 507 17.97 35.74 -5.08
CA GLY A 507 19.13 36.34 -5.77
C GLY A 507 20.21 35.32 -6.13
N THR A 508 21.43 35.79 -6.40
CA THR A 508 22.54 34.93 -6.86
C THR A 508 23.66 34.80 -5.84
N ASN A 509 23.95 33.57 -5.40
CA ASN A 509 25.16 33.21 -4.68
C ASN A 509 25.60 31.76 -5.02
N LEU A 510 26.43 31.63 -6.06
CA LEU A 510 26.95 30.33 -6.50
C LEU A 510 28.18 29.83 -5.69
N THR A 511 28.52 30.50 -4.59
CA THR A 511 29.54 30.03 -3.64
C THR A 511 28.84 29.29 -2.51
N TRP A 512 29.23 28.03 -2.28
CA TRP A 512 28.69 27.22 -1.20
C TRP A 512 28.85 27.90 0.17
N SER A 513 27.74 27.98 0.90
CA SER A 513 27.68 28.59 2.21
C SER A 513 26.92 27.68 3.18
N LYS A 514 27.44 27.58 4.41
CA LYS A 514 26.86 26.75 5.45
C LYS A 514 25.82 27.52 6.24
N HIS A 515 24.65 26.93 6.42
CA HIS A 515 23.60 27.41 7.30
C HIS A 515 23.34 26.39 8.41
N THR A 516 22.88 26.89 9.56
CA THR A 516 22.58 26.08 10.75
C THR A 516 21.28 26.54 11.39
N MET A 517 20.61 25.63 12.09
CA MET A 517 19.45 25.95 12.93
C MET A 517 19.51 25.16 14.24
N ASP A 518 19.23 25.84 15.35
CA ASP A 518 19.02 25.19 16.65
C ASP A 518 17.66 24.47 16.64
N LEU A 519 17.67 23.17 16.91
CA LEU A 519 16.47 22.34 16.99
C LEU A 519 16.08 22.03 18.44
N SER A 520 16.63 22.76 19.41
CA SER A 520 16.40 22.49 20.82
C SER A 520 14.93 22.50 21.26
N SER A 521 14.07 23.25 20.57
CA SER A 521 12.61 23.26 20.81
C SER A 521 11.92 21.95 20.42
N TYR A 522 12.56 21.13 19.59
CA TYR A 522 12.01 19.87 19.07
C TYR A 522 12.61 18.63 19.75
N GLN A 523 13.45 18.78 20.78
CA GLN A 523 14.12 17.65 21.44
C GLN A 523 13.11 16.57 21.89
N GLY A 524 13.46 15.31 21.63
CA GLY A 524 12.62 14.16 21.95
C GLY A 524 11.42 13.94 21.04
N GLN A 525 11.24 14.79 20.03
CA GLN A 525 10.17 14.65 19.02
C GLN A 525 10.72 14.00 17.75
N ASN A 526 9.80 13.44 16.97
CA ASN A 526 10.04 13.09 15.58
C ASN A 526 9.79 14.34 14.74
N ILE A 527 10.76 14.72 13.90
CA ILE A 527 10.63 15.85 13.00
C ILE A 527 10.79 15.41 11.54
N LYS A 528 10.22 16.17 10.62
CA LYS A 528 10.68 16.20 9.24
C LYS A 528 11.13 17.62 8.89
N ILE A 529 12.10 17.74 8.00
CA ILE A 529 12.64 19.02 7.53
C ILE A 529 12.48 19.04 6.02
N ARG A 530 12.09 20.20 5.47
CA ARG A 530 11.93 20.35 4.04
C ARG A 530 12.63 21.58 3.48
N TRP A 531 13.11 21.49 2.25
CA TRP A 531 13.69 22.58 1.46
C TRP A 531 12.79 22.80 0.25
N ASN A 532 11.97 23.84 0.32
CA ASN A 532 10.95 24.13 -0.66
C ASN A 532 11.39 25.29 -1.56
N TYR A 533 11.43 25.05 -2.87
CA TYR A 533 11.82 26.00 -3.90
C TYR A 533 10.61 26.42 -4.71
N SER A 534 10.26 27.69 -4.62
CA SER A 534 9.08 28.25 -5.28
C SER A 534 9.47 29.24 -6.35
N THR A 535 8.91 29.07 -7.56
CA THR A 535 9.15 29.97 -8.69
C THR A 535 7.87 30.62 -9.19
N ASP A 536 8.00 31.84 -9.72
CA ASP A 536 6.95 32.56 -10.42
C ASP A 536 6.94 32.18 -11.93
N GLY A 537 6.11 32.85 -12.74
CA GLY A 537 5.95 32.53 -14.15
C GLY A 537 7.03 33.05 -15.11
N ASN A 538 8.08 33.71 -14.62
CA ASN A 538 9.09 34.43 -15.41
C ASN A 538 10.51 34.12 -14.91
N THR A 539 11.53 34.59 -15.65
CA THR A 539 12.98 34.57 -15.35
C THR A 539 13.51 33.42 -14.47
N ASN A 540 14.23 32.46 -15.06
CA ASN A 540 14.86 31.38 -14.29
C ASN A 540 16.37 31.56 -14.21
N GLY A 541 16.95 31.39 -13.01
CA GLY A 541 18.39 31.22 -12.80
C GLY A 541 18.83 29.75 -12.91
N GLU A 542 20.01 29.41 -12.37
CA GLU A 542 20.43 27.99 -12.26
C GLU A 542 19.53 27.17 -11.31
N GLY A 543 18.82 27.81 -10.38
CA GLY A 543 18.04 27.15 -9.33
C GLY A 543 18.79 27.07 -8.00
N TRP A 544 18.36 26.16 -7.12
CA TRP A 544 18.88 26.00 -5.77
C TRP A 544 19.62 24.67 -5.61
N TYR A 545 20.84 24.73 -5.06
CA TYR A 545 21.67 23.57 -4.74
C TYR A 545 21.74 23.36 -3.22
N LEU A 546 21.65 22.10 -2.79
CA LEU A 546 21.73 21.68 -1.40
C LEU A 546 22.69 20.48 -1.28
N ASP A 547 23.55 20.51 -0.27
CA ASP A 547 24.51 19.45 -0.02
C ASP A 547 24.86 19.36 1.48
N ASP A 548 25.49 18.24 1.88
CA ASP A 548 26.05 18.03 3.21
C ASP A 548 25.07 18.33 4.35
N VAL A 549 23.83 17.85 4.21
CA VAL A 549 22.77 18.03 5.20
C VAL A 549 23.03 17.10 6.36
N SER A 550 22.90 17.62 7.57
CA SER A 550 23.13 16.86 8.80
C SER A 550 22.27 17.37 9.94
N VAL A 551 21.76 16.43 10.74
CA VAL A 551 21.09 16.70 12.01
C VAL A 551 21.83 15.96 13.10
N THR A 552 22.39 16.70 14.04
CA THR A 552 23.17 16.15 15.15
C THR A 552 22.28 15.66 16.28
N ASN A 553 22.80 14.71 17.06
CA ASN A 553 22.13 14.13 18.23
C ASN A 553 20.75 13.55 17.89
N THR A 554 20.70 12.75 16.84
CA THR A 554 19.51 12.00 16.42
C THR A 554 19.58 10.57 16.93
N LEU A 555 18.44 9.90 17.02
CA LEU A 555 18.37 8.47 17.30
C LEU A 555 18.41 7.71 15.96
N ILE A 556 19.57 7.19 15.61
CA ILE A 556 19.76 6.39 14.39
C ILE A 556 19.82 4.90 14.71
N PRO A 557 19.26 4.02 13.87
CA PRO A 557 19.35 2.58 14.06
C PRO A 557 20.80 2.11 13.98
N ALA A 558 21.25 1.38 14.99
CA ALA A 558 22.55 0.71 14.92
C ALA A 558 22.44 -0.58 14.10
N GLN A 559 23.59 -1.11 13.68
CA GLN A 559 23.66 -2.52 13.28
C GLN A 559 23.35 -3.39 14.50
N CYS A 560 22.59 -4.46 14.30
CA CYS A 560 22.40 -5.48 15.33
C CYS A 560 23.74 -6.10 15.69
N ALA A 561 23.93 -6.36 16.99
CA ALA A 561 25.03 -7.16 17.47
C ALA A 561 24.92 -8.55 16.83
N SER A 562 25.99 -9.01 16.18
CA SER A 562 26.06 -10.37 15.69
C SER A 562 25.98 -11.31 16.90
N SER A 563 25.02 -12.22 16.90
CA SER A 563 24.93 -13.30 17.89
C SER A 563 25.97 -14.39 17.62
N ILE A 564 27.23 -14.00 17.40
CA ILE A 564 28.37 -14.91 17.46
C ILE A 564 29.10 -14.65 18.76
N ASP A 565 28.73 -15.42 19.78
CA ASP A 565 29.76 -15.91 20.69
C ASP A 565 30.69 -16.76 19.82
N GLU A 566 31.82 -16.20 19.40
CA GLU A 566 32.86 -16.81 18.53
C GLU A 566 33.53 -18.07 19.14
N ILE A 567 32.93 -18.71 20.14
CA ILE A 567 33.58 -19.75 20.96
C ILE A 567 33.04 -21.18 20.75
N PHE A 568 31.95 -21.41 20.00
CA PHE A 568 31.39 -22.78 19.88
C PHE A 568 31.30 -23.39 18.47
N ILE A 569 31.96 -22.82 17.46
CA ILE A 569 32.20 -23.51 16.16
C ILE A 569 33.70 -23.81 16.01
N SER A 570 34.19 -24.69 16.87
CA SER A 570 35.19 -25.68 16.47
C SER A 570 35.07 -26.82 17.46
N GLY A 571 34.62 -27.98 16.98
CA GLY A 571 34.48 -29.18 17.79
C GLY A 571 35.75 -29.46 18.59
N PHE A 572 35.56 -29.73 19.88
CA PHE A 572 36.52 -30.53 20.62
C PHE A 572 36.53 -31.93 19.99
N GLU A 573 37.73 -32.39 19.63
CA GLU A 573 38.00 -33.80 19.30
C GLU A 573 37.78 -34.74 20.49
#